data_AF-A0A6M1SVH8-F1
#
_entry.id   AF-A0A6M1SVH8-F1
#
_cell.length_a   1.000
_cell.length_b   1.000
_cell.length_c   1.000
_cell.angle_alpha   90.00
_cell.angle_beta   90.00
_cell.angle_gamma   90.00
#
_symmetry.space_group_name_H-M   'P 1'
#
loop_
_entity.id
_entity.type
_entity.pdbx_description
1 polymer ?
#
loop_
_entity_poly.entity_id
_entity_poly.type
_entity_poly.pdbx_seq_one_letter_code
_entity_poly.pdbx_strand_id
1 'polypeptide(L)'
;MAACNPSGRCRQRPPGFFTANDTQQAYGIAYRLVRPDGHYTLAWAVGLPKFSDTGVFQGYFGTTFPIEHDQLRALTHRGPNYRELSDRERDVLRHLAEGKSSEEVAEAMGITRRTVESHVANAGTKLGGLNRVHTVVRALRLNEI
;
A
#
# COMPACT_ATOMS: atom_id res chain seq x y z
N MET A 1 11.15 -11.79 24.88
CA MET A 1 10.42 -13.04 25.23
C MET A 1 9.05 -13.04 24.57
N ALA A 2 8.67 -14.14 23.91
CA ALA A 2 7.37 -14.32 23.27
C ALA A 2 6.36 -14.87 24.29
N ALA A 3 5.15 -14.30 24.33
CA ALA A 3 4.05 -14.83 25.14
C ALA A 3 3.27 -15.86 24.30
N CYS A 4 3.34 -17.13 24.66
CA CYS A 4 2.55 -18.20 24.04
C CYS A 4 1.29 -18.45 24.87
N ASN A 5 0.15 -18.69 24.21
CA ASN A 5 -1.10 -19.10 24.88
C ASN A 5 -1.00 -20.59 25.28
N PRO A 6 -1.65 -21.03 26.38
CA PRO A 6 -1.72 -22.43 26.84
C PRO A 6 -2.09 -23.49 25.78
N SER A 7 -2.63 -23.12 24.61
CA SER A 7 -2.90 -24.05 23.50
C SER A 7 -1.69 -24.32 22.57
N GLY A 8 -0.47 -23.95 22.95
CA GLY A 8 0.76 -24.17 22.16
C GLY A 8 0.89 -23.32 20.88
N ARG A 9 -0.08 -22.43 20.60
CA ARG A 9 0.00 -21.49 19.48
C ARG A 9 0.76 -20.24 19.90
N CYS A 10 2.05 -20.20 19.58
CA CYS A 10 2.83 -18.97 19.64
C CYS A 10 2.44 -18.10 18.43
N ARG A 11 1.82 -16.93 18.66
CA ARG A 11 1.66 -15.94 17.58
C ARG A 11 3.06 -15.51 17.15
N GLN A 12 3.41 -15.75 15.88
CA GLN A 12 4.61 -15.16 15.29
C GLN A 12 4.57 -13.65 15.53
N ARG A 13 5.66 -13.09 16.08
CA ARG A 13 5.79 -11.64 16.25
C ARG A 13 5.72 -10.99 14.87
N PRO A 14 4.80 -10.03 14.63
CA PRO A 14 4.75 -9.35 13.34
C PRO A 14 6.09 -8.62 13.10
N PRO A 15 6.69 -8.76 11.90
CA PRO A 15 8.10 -8.40 11.64
C PRO A 15 8.41 -6.89 11.56
N GLY A 16 7.54 -6.01 12.05
CA GLY A 16 7.73 -4.54 11.93
C GLY A 16 8.35 -3.90 13.18
N PHE A 17 7.56 -3.80 14.25
CA PHE A 17 7.93 -3.04 15.45
C PHE A 17 9.09 -3.66 16.23
N PHE A 18 9.10 -4.99 16.38
CA PHE A 18 10.12 -5.66 17.19
C PHE A 18 11.50 -5.59 16.55
N THR A 19 11.59 -5.80 15.24
CA THR A 19 12.85 -5.64 14.49
C THR A 19 13.35 -4.21 14.56
N ALA A 20 12.48 -3.21 14.36
CA ALA A 20 12.86 -1.81 14.50
C ALA A 20 13.33 -1.47 15.92
N ASN A 21 12.67 -2.00 16.95
CA ASN A 21 13.09 -1.81 18.34
C ASN A 21 14.47 -2.43 18.62
N ASP A 22 14.74 -3.62 18.08
CA ASP A 22 16.02 -4.30 18.22
C ASP A 22 17.15 -3.55 17.47
N THR A 23 16.83 -2.91 16.33
CA THR A 23 17.79 -2.14 15.52
C THR A 23 17.81 -0.64 15.80
N GLN A 24 16.95 -0.17 16.70
CA GLN A 24 16.75 1.25 17.04
C GLN A 24 16.52 2.14 15.80
N GLN A 25 15.76 1.64 14.82
CA GLN A 25 15.48 2.32 13.56
C GLN A 25 14.05 2.88 13.52
N ALA A 26 13.85 3.90 12.68
CA ALA A 26 12.52 4.39 12.37
C ALA A 26 11.63 3.27 11.80
N TYR A 27 10.36 3.23 12.20
CA TYR A 27 9.40 2.26 11.71
C TYR A 27 8.08 2.89 11.27
N GLY A 28 7.38 2.16 10.42
CA GLY A 28 5.97 2.34 10.13
C GLY A 28 5.28 0.97 10.17
N ILE A 29 4.20 0.86 10.93
CA ILE A 29 3.45 -0.40 11.08
C ILE A 29 1.96 -0.14 11.02
N ALA A 30 1.24 -1.02 10.31
CA ALA A 30 -0.21 -1.05 10.33
C ALA A 30 -0.70 -2.09 11.34
N TYR A 31 -1.72 -1.73 12.11
CA TYR A 31 -2.43 -2.67 12.96
C TYR A 31 -3.92 -2.33 13.02
N ARG A 32 -4.72 -3.33 13.41
CA ARG A 32 -6.15 -3.13 13.67
C ARG A 32 -6.32 -2.67 15.10
N LEU A 33 -7.03 -1.56 15.29
CA LEU A 33 -7.38 -0.99 16.58
C LEU A 33 -8.88 -1.16 16.80
N VAL A 34 -9.26 -1.68 17.96
CA VAL A 34 -10.66 -1.77 18.38
C VAL A 34 -11.03 -0.42 18.98
N ARG A 35 -12.08 0.20 18.43
CA ARG A 35 -12.65 1.43 18.95
C ARG A 35 -13.56 1.12 20.17
N PRO A 36 -13.86 2.12 21.03
CA PRO A 36 -14.72 1.92 22.19
C PRO A 36 -16.13 1.37 21.87
N ASP A 37 -16.60 1.59 20.64
CA ASP A 37 -17.87 1.09 20.09
C ASP A 37 -17.81 -0.39 19.63
N GLY A 38 -16.66 -1.04 19.74
CA GLY A 38 -16.44 -2.43 19.33
C GLY A 38 -16.10 -2.60 17.83
N HIS A 39 -16.11 -1.53 17.04
CA HIS A 39 -15.71 -1.59 15.64
C HIS A 39 -14.19 -1.59 15.48
N TYR A 40 -13.71 -2.25 14.43
CA TYR A 40 -12.30 -2.22 14.06
C TYR A 40 -12.02 -1.06 13.12
N THR A 41 -10.94 -0.32 13.40
CA THR A 41 -10.31 0.58 12.45
C THR A 41 -8.92 0.09 12.13
N LEU A 42 -8.47 0.32 10.90
CA LEU A 42 -7.06 0.20 10.61
C LEU A 42 -6.35 1.48 11.09
N ALA A 43 -5.17 1.32 11.67
CA ALA A 43 -4.35 2.42 12.15
C ALA A 43 -2.92 2.25 11.64
N TRP A 44 -2.30 3.36 11.27
CA TRP A 44 -0.89 3.44 10.97
C TRP A 44 -0.17 4.09 12.13
N ALA A 45 0.87 3.43 12.63
CA ALA A 45 1.79 4.00 13.59
C ALA A 45 3.15 4.19 12.96
N VAL A 46 3.71 5.38 13.15
CA VAL A 46 5.12 5.66 12.88
C VAL A 46 5.84 5.92 14.18
N GLY A 47 7.10 5.49 14.26
CA GLY A 47 7.98 5.79 15.37
C GLY A 47 9.36 6.18 14.88
N LEU A 48 9.88 7.28 15.42
CA LEU A 48 11.27 7.71 15.28
C LEU A 48 12.00 7.42 16.58
N PRO A 49 13.20 6.81 16.53
CA PRO A 49 13.98 6.56 17.74
C PRO A 49 14.48 7.88 18.30
N LYS A 50 14.36 8.06 19.62
CA LYS A 50 14.94 9.18 20.35
C LYS A 50 16.19 8.72 21.06
N PHE A 51 17.24 9.53 20.95
CA PHE A 51 18.49 9.34 21.66
C PHE A 51 18.76 10.55 22.54
N SER A 52 19.47 10.33 23.64
CA SER A 52 20.08 11.40 24.43
C SER A 52 21.31 11.98 23.72
N ASP A 53 21.83 13.09 24.24
CA ASP A 53 23.05 13.73 23.72
C ASP A 53 24.29 12.82 23.82
N THR A 54 24.25 11.80 24.67
CA THR A 54 25.31 10.78 24.81
C THR A 54 25.08 9.55 23.93
N GLY A 55 24.08 9.57 23.03
CA GLY A 55 23.77 8.48 22.12
C GLY A 55 22.99 7.31 22.75
N VAL A 56 22.53 7.43 24.00
CA VAL A 56 21.71 6.40 24.66
C VAL A 56 20.28 6.47 24.14
N PHE A 57 19.73 5.33 23.69
CA PHE A 57 18.35 5.18 23.24
C PHE A 57 17.36 5.43 24.38
N GLN A 58 16.44 6.38 24.19
CA GLN A 58 15.43 6.79 25.16
C GLN A 58 14.00 6.29 24.83
N GLY A 59 13.82 5.60 23.71
CA GLY A 59 12.51 5.12 23.26
C GLY A 59 12.11 5.69 21.91
N TYR A 60 10.82 5.57 21.58
CA TYR A 60 10.26 6.04 20.32
C TYR A 60 9.32 7.23 20.53
N PHE A 61 9.42 8.22 19.66
CA PHE A 61 8.40 9.25 19.49
C PHE A 61 7.61 8.97 18.22
N GLY A 62 6.29 9.03 18.30
CA GLY A 62 5.45 8.57 17.23
C GLY A 62 4.06 9.16 17.26
N THR A 63 3.37 8.98 16.14
CA THR A 63 1.96 9.27 16.03
C THR A 63 1.24 8.04 15.52
N THR A 64 -0.01 7.90 15.94
CA THR A 64 -0.92 6.88 15.48
C THR A 64 -2.13 7.58 14.89
N PHE A 65 -2.51 7.20 13.68
CA PHE A 65 -3.66 7.79 13.01
C PHE A 65 -4.47 6.71 12.31
N PRO A 66 -5.80 6.87 12.24
CA PRO A 66 -6.64 5.97 11.47
C PRO A 66 -6.27 6.06 9.99
N ILE A 67 -6.30 4.92 9.31
CA ILE A 67 -6.09 4.85 7.87
C ILE A 67 -7.18 4.00 7.22
N GLU A 68 -7.48 4.31 5.97
CA GLU A 68 -8.29 3.49 5.09
C GLU A 68 -7.47 2.41 4.39
N HIS A 69 -8.15 1.42 3.84
CA HIS A 69 -7.49 0.27 3.19
C HIS A 69 -6.64 0.67 1.96
N ASP A 70 -7.03 1.73 1.24
CA ASP A 70 -6.26 2.29 0.11
C ASP A 70 -4.97 3.00 0.60
N GLN A 71 -5.00 3.59 1.80
CA GLN A 71 -3.84 4.24 2.41
C GLN A 71 -2.82 3.21 2.92
N LEU A 72 -3.28 2.08 3.45
CA LEU A 72 -2.42 0.98 3.89
C LEU A 72 -1.46 0.55 2.78
N ARG A 73 -2.00 0.25 1.59
CA ARG A 73 -1.23 -0.25 0.45
C ARG A 73 -0.09 0.71 0.11
N ALA A 74 -0.36 2.00 0.11
CA ALA A 74 0.64 3.01 -0.20
C ALA A 74 1.70 3.17 0.88
N LEU A 75 1.32 3.07 2.16
CA LEU A 75 2.25 3.21 3.27
C LEU A 75 3.20 2.01 3.39
N THR A 76 2.76 0.82 2.96
CA THR A 76 3.57 -0.40 2.95
C THR A 76 4.42 -0.58 1.69
N HIS A 77 4.05 0.05 0.57
CA HIS A 77 4.81 0.02 -0.69
C HIS A 77 5.60 1.32 -0.87
N ARG A 78 6.63 1.52 -0.04
CA ARG A 78 7.56 2.66 -0.14
C ARG A 78 8.57 2.45 -1.28
N GLY A 79 8.16 2.80 -2.49
CA GLY A 79 9.05 3.25 -3.56
C GLY A 79 8.57 4.64 -4.04
N PRO A 80 9.46 5.56 -4.44
CA PRO A 80 9.11 6.97 -4.67
C PRO A 80 7.96 7.17 -5.69
N ASN A 81 7.72 6.22 -6.60
CA ASN A 81 6.73 6.37 -7.68
C ASN A 81 5.65 5.27 -7.65
N TYR A 82 5.43 4.58 -6.52
CA TYR A 82 4.48 3.45 -6.49
C TYR A 82 3.03 3.86 -6.83
N ARG A 83 2.65 5.11 -6.58
CA ARG A 83 1.30 5.63 -6.87
C ARG A 83 1.15 6.26 -8.25
N GLU A 84 2.25 6.56 -8.93
CA GLU A 84 2.18 7.21 -10.22
C GLU A 84 1.96 6.18 -11.32
N LEU A 85 1.00 6.43 -12.19
CA LEU A 85 0.87 5.68 -13.43
C LEU A 85 2.11 5.94 -14.29
N SER A 86 2.73 4.86 -14.76
CA SER A 86 3.69 4.92 -15.85
C SER A 86 3.00 5.36 -17.13
N ASP A 87 3.76 5.93 -18.06
CA ASP A 87 3.23 6.37 -19.36
C ASP A 87 2.49 5.25 -20.08
N ARG A 88 3.05 4.02 -20.04
CA ARG A 88 2.41 2.83 -20.64
C ARG A 88 1.07 2.47 -19.99
N GLU A 89 0.97 2.59 -18.67
CA GLU A 89 -0.32 2.37 -17.98
C GLU A 89 -1.33 3.46 -18.34
N ARG A 90 -0.87 4.71 -18.44
CA ARG A 90 -1.68 5.87 -18.82
C ARG A 90 -2.23 5.72 -20.25
N ASP A 91 -1.38 5.31 -21.19
CA ASP A 91 -1.74 5.07 -22.59
C ASP A 91 -2.75 3.93 -22.74
N VAL A 92 -2.51 2.81 -22.04
CA VAL A 92 -3.48 1.69 -22.01
C VAL A 92 -4.83 2.16 -21.50
N LEU A 93 -4.86 2.89 -20.37
CA LEU A 93 -6.12 3.35 -19.80
C LEU A 93 -6.83 4.39 -20.68
N ARG A 94 -6.09 5.25 -21.39
CA ARG A 94 -6.65 6.21 -22.36
C ARG A 94 -7.36 5.49 -23.51
N HIS A 95 -6.72 4.47 -24.09
CA HIS A 95 -7.36 3.66 -25.14
C HIS A 95 -8.58 2.89 -24.62
N LEU A 96 -8.55 2.40 -23.39
CA LEU A 96 -9.73 1.77 -22.79
C LEU A 96 -10.85 2.77 -22.51
N ALA A 97 -10.52 4.02 -22.16
CA ALA A 97 -11.51 5.10 -22.01
C ALA A 97 -12.17 5.47 -23.35
N GLU A 98 -11.46 5.31 -24.47
CA GLU A 98 -12.00 5.44 -25.84
C GLU A 98 -12.91 4.27 -26.25
N GLY A 99 -13.05 3.23 -25.42
CA GLY A 99 -13.90 2.07 -25.68
C GLY A 99 -13.22 0.91 -26.43
N LYS A 100 -11.90 0.95 -26.63
CA LYS A 100 -11.15 -0.11 -27.30
C LYS A 100 -11.08 -1.39 -26.46
N SER A 101 -11.10 -2.53 -27.13
CA SER A 101 -10.82 -3.85 -26.57
C SER A 101 -9.34 -4.05 -26.25
N SER A 102 -9.00 -5.06 -25.44
CA SER A 102 -7.60 -5.34 -25.10
C SER A 102 -6.77 -5.72 -26.34
N GLU A 103 -7.41 -6.33 -27.33
CA GLU A 103 -6.86 -6.72 -28.62
C GLU A 103 -6.53 -5.49 -29.47
N GLU A 104 -7.46 -4.54 -29.58
CA GLU A 104 -7.24 -3.28 -30.31
C GLU A 104 -6.18 -2.41 -29.63
N VAL A 105 -6.15 -2.36 -28.29
CA VAL A 105 -5.09 -1.66 -27.54
C VAL A 105 -3.73 -2.33 -27.78
N ALA A 106 -3.69 -3.67 -27.79
CA ALA A 106 -2.47 -4.43 -28.02
C ALA A 106 -1.89 -4.14 -29.42
N GLU A 107 -2.75 -4.14 -30.44
CA GLU A 107 -2.38 -3.77 -31.80
C GLU A 107 -1.89 -2.33 -31.89
N ALA A 108 -2.64 -1.37 -31.33
CA ALA A 108 -2.28 0.05 -31.35
C ALA A 108 -0.94 0.35 -30.66
N MET A 109 -0.60 -0.40 -29.60
CA MET A 109 0.61 -0.17 -28.80
C MET A 109 1.78 -1.09 -29.17
N GLY A 110 1.60 -2.02 -30.11
CA GLY A 110 2.62 -2.99 -30.51
C GLY A 110 3.02 -3.98 -29.40
N ILE A 111 2.07 -4.38 -28.55
CA ILE A 111 2.30 -5.30 -27.42
C ILE A 111 1.29 -6.46 -27.46
N THR A 112 1.41 -7.42 -26.54
CA THR A 112 0.44 -8.53 -26.46
C THR A 112 -0.79 -8.15 -25.64
N ARG A 113 -1.93 -8.80 -25.90
CA ARG A 113 -3.14 -8.72 -25.07
C ARG A 113 -2.86 -8.96 -23.58
N ARG A 114 -2.00 -9.95 -23.27
CA ARG A 114 -1.57 -10.26 -21.90
C ARG A 114 -0.79 -9.10 -21.26
N THR A 115 0.03 -8.41 -22.04
CA THR A 115 0.76 -7.22 -21.59
C THR A 115 -0.20 -6.08 -21.27
N VAL A 116 -1.23 -5.85 -22.11
CA VAL A 116 -2.30 -4.88 -21.82
C VAL A 116 -3.01 -5.21 -20.50
N GLU A 117 -3.44 -6.46 -20.31
CA GLU A 117 -4.09 -6.90 -19.06
C GLU A 117 -3.19 -6.68 -17.84
N SER A 118 -1.88 -6.91 -18.00
CA SER A 118 -0.90 -6.68 -16.94
C SER A 118 -0.78 -5.20 -16.59
N HIS A 119 -0.73 -4.30 -17.59
CA HIS A 119 -0.77 -2.86 -17.35
C HIS A 119 -2.05 -2.41 -16.66
N VAL A 120 -3.22 -2.93 -17.07
CA VAL A 120 -4.51 -2.63 -16.40
C VAL A 120 -4.53 -3.09 -14.95
N ALA A 121 -4.01 -4.30 -14.67
CA ALA A 121 -3.95 -4.83 -13.31
C ALA A 121 -3.00 -4.02 -12.40
N ASN A 122 -1.85 -3.61 -12.95
CA ASN A 122 -0.90 -2.76 -12.24
C ASN A 122 -1.51 -1.38 -11.98
N ALA A 123 -2.10 -0.75 -12.99
CA ALA A 123 -2.80 0.53 -12.83
C ALA A 123 -3.96 0.43 -11.82
N GLY A 124 -4.73 -0.66 -11.85
CA GLY A 124 -5.78 -0.93 -10.86
C GLY A 124 -5.23 -1.01 -9.44
N THR A 125 -4.08 -1.67 -9.27
CA THR A 125 -3.40 -1.75 -7.97
C THR A 125 -2.94 -0.37 -7.47
N LYS A 126 -2.42 0.48 -8.38
CA LYS A 126 -1.96 1.84 -8.06
C LYS A 126 -3.11 2.80 -7.74
N LEU A 127 -4.16 2.75 -8.54
CA LEU A 127 -5.29 3.65 -8.43
C LEU A 127 -6.32 3.22 -7.39
N GLY A 128 -6.33 1.95 -6.96
CA GLY A 128 -7.39 1.38 -6.11
C GLY A 128 -8.63 0.93 -6.91
N GLY A 129 -8.43 0.53 -8.17
CA GLY A 129 -9.48 -0.01 -9.04
C GLY A 129 -9.85 -1.43 -8.64
N LEU A 130 -11.16 -1.72 -8.59
CA LEU A 130 -11.70 -3.04 -8.22
C LEU A 130 -11.83 -3.99 -9.43
N ASN A 131 -11.99 -3.41 -10.62
CA ASN A 131 -12.10 -4.10 -11.90
C ASN A 131 -11.70 -3.11 -13.00
N ARG A 132 -11.55 -3.56 -14.25
CA ARG A 132 -11.03 -2.71 -15.33
C ARG A 132 -11.82 -1.42 -15.52
N VAL A 133 -13.15 -1.49 -15.46
CA VAL A 133 -14.04 -0.33 -15.67
C VAL A 133 -13.84 0.65 -14.52
N HIS A 134 -13.84 0.15 -13.29
CA HIS A 134 -13.60 0.98 -12.12
C HIS A 134 -12.19 1.62 -12.16
N THR A 135 -11.17 0.91 -12.65
CA THR A 135 -9.82 1.47 -12.85
C THR A 135 -9.84 2.65 -13.81
N VAL A 136 -10.50 2.51 -14.98
CA VAL A 136 -10.62 3.61 -15.96
C VAL A 136 -11.37 4.80 -15.36
N VAL A 137 -12.49 4.55 -14.66
CA VAL A 137 -13.26 5.62 -13.99
C VAL A 137 -12.43 6.33 -12.93
N ARG A 138 -11.63 5.61 -12.13
CA ARG A 138 -10.74 6.23 -11.14
C ARG A 138 -9.66 7.06 -11.81
N ALA A 139 -9.08 6.58 -12.91
CA ALA A 139 -8.08 7.33 -13.66
C ALA A 139 -8.62 8.68 -14.18
N LEU A 140 -9.83 8.68 -14.75
CA LEU A 140 -10.51 9.90 -15.18
C LEU A 140 -10.81 10.85 -14.01
N ARG A 141 -11.35 10.32 -12.90
CA ARG A 141 -11.69 11.14 -11.71
C ARG A 141 -10.48 11.78 -11.04
N LEU A 142 -9.32 11.14 -11.14
CA LEU A 142 -8.06 11.61 -10.56
C LEU A 142 -7.27 12.50 -11.55
N ASN A 143 -7.81 12.78 -12.74
CA ASN A 143 -7.12 13.50 -13.83
C ASN A 143 -5.79 12.86 -14.23
N GLU A 144 -5.74 11.53 -14.21
CA GLU A 144 -4.57 10.77 -14.67
C GLU A 144 -4.64 10.49 -16.19
N ILE A 145 -5.82 10.48 -16.80
CA ILE A 145 -6.02 10.29 -18.25
C ILE A 145 -7.07 11.24 -18.82
#